data_AF-A0A4Y2MY68-F1
#
_entry.id   AF-A0A4Y2MY68-F1
#
_cell.length_a   1.000
_cell.length_b   1.000
_cell.length_c   1.000
_cell.angle_alpha   90.00
_cell.angle_beta   90.00
_cell.angle_gamma   90.00
#
_symmetry.space_group_name_H-M   'P 1'
#
loop_
_entity.id
_entity.type
_entity.pdbx_description
1 polymer ?
#
loop_
_entity_poly.entity_id
_entity_poly.type
_entity_poly.pdbx_seq_one_letter_code
_entity_poly.pdbx_strand_id
1 'polypeptide(L)'
;MVKKGASQRGNASEKTGEGSQSSSVDKYANELRIMIDKMNPGDYTDEAFPTILEWLNNLEMFSTEMVDGGLTYGKIMRNNFVKLHYRELLPILQELCFEIKKRDSEIFDLKLSLSESEQSLLKAKVWVLERENISLRTKLDLNNDLTETMKELLPKLDEIKSSNSQTLRDHLPSIIKEAACPEIKSSLEIVNREIVAEVKKNRVEARSFAQVALQNQDKRQGPSPLLTPKDPEGILLIKPKGDTLKDFETNKKIFLDILQNNSPGVLLRGVVKIFGGGLSLLLPPLTILLRLGKQ
;
A
#
# COMPACT_ATOMS: atom_id res chain seq x y z
N MET A 1 -34.03 5.60 -109.62
CA MET A 1 -33.06 5.98 -108.56
C MET A 1 -32.04 4.85 -108.49
N VAL A 2 -30.93 4.90 -109.24
CA VAL A 2 -29.62 5.51 -108.90
C VAL A 2 -29.12 5.06 -107.51
N LYS A 3 -27.92 4.51 -107.24
CA LYS A 3 -26.79 3.86 -107.95
C LYS A 3 -25.72 3.63 -106.84
N LYS A 4 -25.01 2.49 -106.84
CA LYS A 4 -23.65 2.27 -106.26
C LYS A 4 -23.48 2.44 -104.72
N GLY A 5 -22.53 1.80 -104.04
CA GLY A 5 -21.33 1.11 -104.49
C GLY A 5 -20.63 0.33 -103.35
N ALA A 6 -19.59 -0.40 -103.73
CA ALA A 6 -18.86 -1.38 -102.97
C ALA A 6 -17.67 -0.82 -102.14
N SER A 7 -17.09 -1.73 -101.34
CA SER A 7 -15.64 -1.95 -101.18
C SER A 7 -14.94 -1.49 -99.88
N GLN A 8 -14.60 -2.50 -99.06
CA GLN A 8 -13.26 -2.84 -98.51
C GLN A 8 -12.39 -1.84 -97.70
N ARG A 9 -11.92 -2.40 -96.56
CA ARG A 9 -10.56 -2.38 -95.98
C ARG A 9 -10.07 -1.10 -95.26
N GLY A 10 -9.67 -1.27 -94.00
CA GLY A 10 -8.86 -0.29 -93.28
C GLY A 10 -8.63 -0.68 -91.81
N ASN A 11 -7.39 -1.08 -91.51
CA ASN A 11 -6.88 -1.46 -90.20
C ASN A 11 -7.01 -0.35 -89.15
N ALA A 12 -7.29 -0.73 -87.91
CA ALA A 12 -6.72 -0.07 -86.74
C ALA A 12 -6.19 -1.16 -85.80
N SER A 13 -4.86 -1.24 -85.74
CA SER A 13 -4.08 -2.00 -84.75
C SER A 13 -4.03 -1.22 -83.44
N GLU A 14 -3.61 -1.92 -82.38
CA GLU A 14 -3.20 -1.46 -81.03
C GLU A 14 -4.28 -1.47 -79.95
N LYS A 15 -4.34 -2.56 -79.17
CA LYS A 15 -3.58 -2.65 -77.91
C LYS A 15 -3.76 -4.02 -77.23
N THR A 16 -2.65 -4.75 -77.20
CA THR A 16 -2.08 -5.43 -76.02
C THR A 16 -3.08 -6.07 -75.04
N GLY A 17 -3.23 -7.39 -75.16
CA GLY A 17 -3.76 -8.25 -74.11
C GLY A 17 -3.06 -9.60 -74.22
N GLU A 18 -2.22 -9.89 -73.25
CA GLU A 18 -1.37 -11.08 -73.15
C GLU A 18 -2.21 -12.36 -73.34
N GLY A 19 -2.07 -12.98 -74.51
CA GLY A 19 -2.45 -14.36 -74.70
C GLY A 19 -1.42 -15.23 -74.01
N SER A 20 -1.67 -15.63 -72.76
CA SER A 20 -1.10 -16.87 -72.24
C SER A 20 -1.65 -18.00 -73.11
N GLN A 21 -0.86 -18.40 -74.10
CA GLN A 21 -1.02 -19.70 -74.74
C GLN A 21 -0.81 -20.75 -73.64
N SER A 22 -1.90 -21.25 -73.06
CA SER A 22 -1.85 -22.53 -72.38
C SER A 22 -1.46 -23.56 -73.45
N SER A 23 -0.26 -24.08 -73.30
CA SER A 23 0.23 -25.23 -74.05
C SER A 23 -0.83 -26.31 -74.05
N SER A 24 -1.21 -26.81 -75.22
CA SER A 24 -2.30 -27.78 -75.42
C SER A 24 -2.02 -29.18 -74.87
N VAL A 25 -1.14 -29.31 -73.87
CA VAL A 25 -0.81 -30.55 -73.16
C VAL A 25 -1.77 -30.77 -71.98
N ASP A 26 -2.34 -29.70 -71.41
CA ASP A 26 -3.26 -29.78 -70.26
C ASP A 26 -4.68 -30.22 -70.64
N LYS A 27 -5.01 -30.35 -71.92
CA LYS A 27 -6.41 -30.60 -72.35
C LYS A 27 -6.95 -31.98 -71.98
N TYR A 28 -6.08 -32.89 -71.52
CA TYR A 28 -6.41 -34.25 -71.11
C TYR A 28 -5.74 -34.64 -69.78
N ALA A 29 -5.33 -33.65 -68.97
CA ALA A 29 -4.86 -33.95 -67.62
C ALA A 29 -6.00 -34.61 -66.83
N ASN A 30 -5.71 -35.68 -66.09
CA ASN A 30 -6.68 -36.32 -65.21
C ASN A 30 -6.90 -35.41 -63.99
N GLU A 31 -7.75 -34.40 -64.17
CA GLU A 31 -8.06 -33.38 -63.16
C GLU A 31 -8.60 -33.99 -61.87
N LEU A 32 -9.34 -35.11 -61.95
CA LEU A 32 -9.83 -35.82 -60.77
C LEU A 32 -8.68 -36.37 -59.94
N ARG A 33 -7.69 -37.01 -60.58
CA ARG A 33 -6.47 -37.47 -59.89
C ARG A 33 -5.72 -36.32 -59.23
N ILE A 34 -5.54 -35.21 -59.95
CA ILE A 34 -4.88 -34.00 -59.42
C ILE A 34 -5.62 -33.44 -58.20
N MET A 35 -6.96 -33.44 -58.21
CA MET A 35 -7.76 -33.00 -57.07
C MET A 35 -7.63 -33.95 -55.87
N ILE A 36 -7.62 -35.27 -56.11
CA ILE A 36 -7.44 -36.29 -55.06
C ILE A 36 -6.07 -36.13 -54.40
N ASP A 37 -5.00 -36.00 -55.18
CA ASP A 37 -3.62 -35.92 -54.66
C ASP A 37 -3.37 -34.64 -53.85
N LYS A 38 -4.18 -33.59 -54.05
CA LYS A 38 -4.10 -32.32 -53.32
C LYS A 38 -4.96 -32.30 -52.05
N MET A 39 -5.72 -33.35 -51.76
CA MET A 39 -6.55 -33.39 -50.56
C MET A 39 -5.66 -33.38 -49.31
N ASN A 40 -6.01 -32.49 -48.37
CA ASN A 40 -5.36 -32.44 -47.06
C ASN A 40 -6.17 -33.26 -46.05
N PRO A 41 -5.60 -34.32 -45.44
CA PRO A 41 -6.29 -35.11 -44.42
C PRO A 41 -6.79 -34.28 -43.23
N GLY A 42 -6.09 -33.19 -42.88
CA GLY A 42 -6.43 -32.35 -41.73
C GLY A 42 -7.72 -31.52 -41.89
N ASP A 43 -8.28 -31.45 -43.10
CA ASP A 43 -9.54 -30.72 -43.35
C ASP A 43 -10.79 -31.58 -43.07
N TYR A 44 -10.59 -32.85 -42.71
CA TYR A 44 -11.62 -33.86 -42.55
C TYR A 44 -11.53 -34.50 -41.16
N THR A 45 -12.57 -35.22 -40.76
CA THR A 45 -12.49 -36.05 -39.56
C THR A 45 -11.71 -37.33 -39.86
N ASP A 46 -11.03 -37.87 -38.84
CA ASP A 46 -10.26 -39.11 -38.93
C ASP A 46 -11.09 -40.28 -39.48
N GLU A 47 -12.39 -40.29 -39.19
CA GLU A 47 -13.33 -41.33 -39.64
C GLU A 47 -13.86 -41.10 -41.06
N ALA A 48 -14.08 -39.84 -41.46
CA ALA A 48 -14.66 -39.54 -42.78
C ALA A 48 -13.61 -39.51 -43.90
N PHE A 49 -12.39 -39.07 -43.60
CA PHE A 49 -11.34 -38.91 -44.61
C PHE A 49 -11.03 -40.19 -45.39
N PRO A 50 -10.79 -41.35 -44.74
CA PRO A 50 -10.48 -42.59 -45.47
C PRO A 50 -11.62 -43.00 -46.39
N THR A 51 -12.86 -42.89 -45.91
CA THR A 51 -14.07 -43.26 -46.66
C THR A 51 -14.28 -42.38 -47.90
N ILE A 52 -14.09 -41.07 -47.76
CA ILE A 52 -14.22 -40.11 -48.88
C ILE A 52 -13.09 -40.34 -49.89
N LEU A 53 -11.85 -40.53 -49.41
CA LEU A 53 -10.69 -40.75 -50.26
C LEU A 53 -10.80 -42.06 -51.05
N GLU A 54 -11.29 -43.13 -50.43
CA GLU A 54 -11.56 -44.41 -51.09
C GLU A 54 -12.63 -44.24 -52.18
N TRP A 55 -13.74 -43.58 -51.87
CA TRP A 55 -14.80 -43.32 -52.85
C TRP A 55 -14.29 -42.51 -54.06
N LEU A 56 -13.48 -41.47 -53.82
CA LEU A 56 -12.89 -40.67 -54.89
C LEU A 56 -11.89 -41.46 -55.74
N ASN A 57 -11.05 -42.32 -55.15
CA ASN A 57 -10.15 -43.19 -55.90
C ASN A 57 -10.92 -44.21 -56.74
N ASN A 58 -11.99 -44.79 -56.20
CA ASN A 58 -12.86 -45.71 -56.94
C ASN A 58 -13.54 -45.00 -58.13
N LEU A 59 -13.98 -43.75 -57.93
CA LEU A 59 -14.55 -42.91 -58.99
C LEU A 59 -13.52 -42.60 -60.08
N GLU A 60 -12.28 -42.30 -59.71
CA GLU A 60 -11.20 -42.02 -60.65
C GLU A 60 -10.84 -43.25 -61.49
N MET A 61 -10.73 -44.40 -60.85
CA MET A 61 -10.44 -45.67 -61.52
C MET A 61 -11.54 -46.01 -62.52
N PHE A 62 -12.81 -45.91 -62.09
CA PHE A 62 -13.96 -46.07 -62.98
C PHE A 62 -13.94 -45.07 -64.14
N SER A 63 -13.66 -43.79 -63.87
CA SER A 63 -13.60 -42.77 -64.92
C SER A 63 -12.53 -43.08 -65.96
N THR A 64 -11.36 -43.55 -65.51
CA THR A 64 -10.24 -43.93 -66.39
C THR A 64 -10.61 -45.13 -67.26
N GLU A 65 -11.16 -46.20 -66.67
CA GLU A 65 -11.61 -47.39 -67.40
C GLU A 65 -12.66 -47.08 -68.47
N MET A 66 -13.59 -46.17 -68.17
CA MET A 66 -14.65 -45.79 -69.11
C MET A 66 -14.10 -44.96 -70.28
N VAL A 67 -13.11 -44.09 -70.02
CA VAL A 67 -12.42 -43.33 -71.07
C VAL A 67 -11.61 -44.27 -71.96
N ASP A 68 -10.83 -45.18 -71.37
CA ASP A 68 -10.00 -46.16 -72.09
C ASP A 68 -10.86 -47.11 -72.94
N GLY A 69 -12.04 -47.47 -72.44
CA GLY A 69 -13.04 -48.25 -73.17
C GLY A 69 -13.76 -47.49 -74.29
N GLY A 70 -13.48 -46.19 -74.49
CA GLY A 70 -14.12 -45.35 -75.50
C GLY A 70 -15.61 -45.11 -75.25
N LEU A 71 -16.07 -45.26 -74.01
CA LEU A 71 -17.48 -45.08 -73.66
C LEU A 71 -17.83 -43.60 -73.58
N THR A 72 -18.84 -43.20 -74.33
CA THR A 72 -19.42 -41.86 -74.24
C THR A 72 -20.49 -41.79 -73.16
N TYR A 73 -20.78 -40.58 -72.66
CA TYR A 73 -21.79 -40.35 -71.63
C TYR A 73 -23.22 -40.57 -72.14
N GLY A 74 -23.61 -41.84 -72.28
CA GLY A 74 -24.92 -42.30 -72.72
C GLY A 74 -25.74 -42.97 -71.62
N LYS A 75 -26.77 -43.76 -71.99
CA LYS A 75 -27.62 -44.48 -71.02
C LYS A 75 -26.82 -45.48 -70.16
N ILE A 76 -25.89 -46.20 -70.77
CA ILE A 76 -25.08 -47.22 -70.09
C ILE A 76 -24.17 -46.58 -69.04
N MET A 77 -23.39 -45.57 -69.44
CA MET A 77 -22.50 -44.82 -68.54
C MET A 77 -23.27 -44.18 -67.37
N ARG A 78 -24.41 -43.53 -67.64
CA ARG A 78 -25.27 -42.96 -66.59
C ARG A 78 -25.76 -44.00 -65.58
N ASN A 79 -26.22 -45.15 -66.07
CA ASN A 79 -26.69 -46.22 -65.18
C ASN A 79 -25.56 -46.79 -64.32
N ASN A 80 -24.35 -46.91 -64.87
CA ASN A 80 -23.18 -47.38 -64.14
C ASN A 80 -22.76 -46.38 -63.05
N PHE A 81 -22.70 -45.07 -63.35
CA PHE A 81 -22.44 -44.04 -62.33
C PHE A 81 -23.41 -44.09 -61.16
N VAL A 82 -24.72 -44.21 -61.45
CA VAL A 82 -25.75 -44.27 -60.41
C VAL A 82 -25.55 -45.52 -59.55
N LYS A 83 -25.32 -46.67 -60.18
CA LYS A 83 -25.24 -47.96 -59.50
C LYS A 83 -23.97 -48.10 -58.67
N LEU A 84 -22.84 -47.61 -59.18
CA LEU A 84 -21.52 -47.83 -58.59
C LEU A 84 -21.04 -46.67 -57.72
N HIS A 85 -21.39 -45.42 -58.02
CA HIS A 85 -20.83 -44.26 -57.30
C HIS A 85 -21.88 -43.44 -56.54
N TYR A 86 -22.98 -43.03 -57.19
CA TYR A 86 -23.96 -42.18 -56.49
C TYR A 86 -24.71 -42.91 -55.39
N ARG A 87 -24.92 -44.21 -55.53
CA ARG A 87 -25.48 -45.04 -54.45
C ARG A 87 -24.58 -45.06 -53.21
N GLU A 88 -23.26 -45.02 -53.38
CA GLU A 88 -22.29 -45.04 -52.29
C GLU A 88 -22.04 -43.64 -51.70
N LEU A 89 -22.10 -42.61 -52.54
CA LEU A 89 -21.93 -41.23 -52.10
C LEU A 89 -23.02 -40.77 -51.12
N LEU A 90 -24.26 -41.23 -51.33
CA LEU A 90 -25.40 -40.77 -50.54
C LEU A 90 -25.25 -41.12 -49.03
N PRO A 91 -24.92 -42.36 -48.64
CA PRO A 91 -24.58 -42.71 -47.25
C PRO A 91 -23.46 -41.85 -46.66
N ILE A 92 -22.39 -41.58 -47.41
CA ILE A 92 -21.27 -40.75 -46.94
C ILE A 92 -21.77 -39.34 -46.57
N LEU A 93 -22.58 -38.72 -47.45
CA LEU A 93 -23.16 -37.41 -47.18
C LEU A 93 -24.13 -37.42 -45.98
N GLN A 94 -24.92 -38.49 -45.84
CA GLN A 94 -25.84 -38.65 -44.71
C GLN A 94 -25.10 -38.74 -43.38
N GLU A 95 -24.01 -39.52 -43.33
CA GLU A 95 -23.17 -39.65 -42.14
C GLU A 95 -22.52 -38.31 -41.76
N LEU A 96 -21.96 -37.59 -42.74
CA LEU A 96 -21.41 -36.26 -42.50
C LEU A 96 -22.45 -35.28 -41.95
N CYS A 97 -23.69 -35.32 -42.48
CA CYS A 97 -24.79 -34.50 -41.96
C CYS A 97 -25.20 -34.90 -40.54
N PHE A 98 -25.14 -36.19 -40.21
CA PHE A 98 -25.42 -36.70 -38.87
C PHE A 98 -24.36 -36.20 -37.87
N GLU A 99 -23.07 -36.34 -38.20
CA GLU A 99 -21.98 -35.88 -37.34
C GLU A 99 -21.97 -34.36 -37.15
N ILE A 100 -22.38 -33.57 -38.14
CA ILE A 100 -22.61 -32.13 -37.97
C ILE A 100 -23.70 -31.87 -36.92
N LYS A 101 -24.86 -32.51 -37.05
CA LYS A 101 -25.98 -32.34 -36.11
C LYS A 101 -25.63 -32.78 -34.69
N LYS A 102 -24.89 -33.87 -34.56
CA LYS A 102 -24.39 -34.37 -33.29
C LYS A 102 -23.45 -33.36 -32.63
N ARG A 103 -22.47 -32.83 -33.36
CA ARG A 103 -21.61 -31.75 -32.86
C ARG A 103 -22.38 -30.49 -32.47
N ASP A 104 -23.39 -30.10 -33.25
CA ASP A 104 -24.23 -28.94 -32.90
C ASP A 104 -24.98 -29.17 -31.57
N SER A 105 -25.48 -30.39 -31.33
CA SER A 105 -26.11 -30.74 -30.05
C SER A 105 -25.13 -30.76 -28.89
N GLU A 106 -23.93 -31.33 -29.06
CA GLU A 106 -22.89 -31.35 -28.03
C GLU A 106 -22.42 -29.93 -27.67
N ILE A 107 -22.25 -29.06 -28.68
CA ILE A 107 -21.91 -27.65 -28.46
C ILE A 107 -23.01 -26.93 -27.67
N PHE A 108 -24.28 -27.22 -27.96
CA PHE A 108 -25.40 -26.65 -27.23
C PHE A 108 -25.38 -27.07 -25.75
N ASP A 109 -25.21 -28.37 -25.48
CA ASP A 109 -25.14 -28.90 -24.11
C ASP A 109 -23.96 -28.34 -23.33
N LEU A 110 -22.78 -28.23 -23.97
CA LEU A 110 -21.60 -27.63 -23.36
C LEU A 110 -21.82 -26.15 -23.01
N LYS A 111 -22.47 -25.38 -23.90
CA LYS A 111 -22.81 -23.97 -23.62
C LYS A 111 -23.76 -23.83 -22.44
N LEU A 112 -24.74 -24.73 -22.32
CA LEU A 112 -25.67 -24.76 -21.20
C LEU A 112 -24.93 -25.05 -19.89
N SER A 113 -24.11 -26.11 -19.88
CA SER A 113 -23.30 -26.50 -18.71
C SER A 113 -22.34 -25.40 -18.26
N LEU A 114 -21.68 -24.72 -19.21
CA LEU A 114 -20.80 -23.59 -18.90
C LEU A 114 -21.57 -22.45 -18.24
N SER A 115 -22.74 -22.10 -18.78
CA SER A 115 -23.59 -21.03 -18.25
C SER A 115 -24.07 -21.32 -16.82
N GLU A 116 -24.44 -22.57 -16.54
CA GLU A 116 -24.86 -23.01 -15.20
C GLU A 116 -23.70 -22.95 -14.19
N SER A 117 -22.50 -23.36 -14.61
CA SER A 117 -21.28 -23.27 -13.80
C SER A 117 -20.94 -21.82 -13.45
N GLU A 118 -20.96 -20.93 -14.44
CA GLU A 118 -20.71 -19.49 -14.24
C GLU A 118 -21.72 -18.87 -13.27
N GLN A 119 -23.00 -19.20 -13.42
CA GLN A 119 -24.04 -18.71 -12.51
C GLN A 119 -23.84 -19.23 -11.08
N SER A 120 -23.46 -20.50 -10.93
CA SER A 120 -23.19 -21.12 -9.62
C SER A 120 -21.98 -20.48 -8.94
N LEU A 121 -20.91 -20.24 -9.70
CA LEU A 121 -19.73 -19.53 -9.21
C LEU A 121 -20.08 -18.10 -8.76
N LEU A 122 -20.90 -17.38 -9.53
CA LEU A 122 -21.31 -16.02 -9.17
C LEU A 122 -22.13 -16.01 -7.87
N LYS A 123 -23.10 -16.92 -7.72
CA LYS A 123 -23.88 -17.08 -6.48
C LYS A 123 -22.98 -17.37 -5.28
N ALA A 124 -21.99 -18.26 -5.43
CA ALA A 124 -21.03 -18.57 -4.36
C ALA A 124 -20.19 -17.34 -3.96
N LYS A 125 -19.70 -16.57 -4.95
CA LYS A 125 -18.95 -15.33 -4.68
C LYS A 125 -19.79 -14.29 -3.96
N VAL A 126 -21.03 -14.07 -4.39
CA VAL A 126 -21.97 -13.15 -3.75
C VAL A 126 -22.21 -13.57 -2.29
N TRP A 127 -22.47 -14.85 -2.04
CA TRP A 127 -22.71 -15.36 -0.70
C TRP A 127 -21.53 -15.12 0.26
N VAL A 128 -20.30 -15.35 -0.21
CA VAL A 128 -19.08 -15.08 0.59
C VAL A 128 -18.95 -13.59 0.91
N LEU A 129 -19.12 -12.73 -0.11
CA LEU A 129 -19.00 -11.28 0.04
C LEU A 129 -20.09 -10.72 0.97
N GLU A 130 -21.33 -11.21 0.88
CA GLU A 130 -22.42 -10.82 1.77
C GLU A 130 -22.10 -11.18 3.23
N ARG A 131 -21.59 -12.38 3.47
CA ARG A 131 -21.19 -12.83 4.81
C ARG A 131 -20.06 -11.98 5.39
N GLU A 132 -19.05 -11.67 4.59
CA GLU A 132 -17.97 -10.77 4.99
C GLU A 132 -18.48 -9.35 5.26
N ASN A 133 -19.38 -8.83 4.41
CA ASN A 133 -19.98 -7.50 4.59
C ASN A 133 -20.74 -7.39 5.90
N ILE A 134 -21.55 -8.41 6.25
CA ILE A 134 -22.24 -8.48 7.55
C ILE A 134 -21.23 -8.47 8.70
N SER A 135 -20.16 -9.28 8.60
CA SER A 135 -19.13 -9.31 9.65
C SER A 135 -18.38 -7.98 9.80
N LEU A 136 -18.18 -7.22 8.71
CA LEU A 136 -17.54 -5.92 8.77
C LEU A 136 -18.48 -4.86 9.34
N ARG A 137 -19.78 -4.91 9.01
CA ARG A 137 -20.80 -4.03 9.59
C ARG A 137 -20.89 -4.19 11.10
N THR A 138 -20.96 -5.44 11.60
CA THR A 138 -21.00 -5.67 13.06
C THR A 138 -19.75 -5.17 13.77
N LYS A 139 -18.56 -5.32 13.17
CA LYS A 139 -17.32 -4.74 13.71
C LYS A 139 -17.35 -3.22 13.72
N LEU A 140 -17.93 -2.60 12.70
CA LEU A 140 -18.08 -1.14 12.62
C LEU A 140 -19.03 -0.62 13.69
N ASP A 141 -20.16 -1.31 13.91
CA ASP A 141 -21.14 -0.95 14.95
C ASP A 141 -20.49 -1.00 16.34
N LEU A 142 -19.73 -2.06 16.67
CA LEU A 142 -18.98 -2.14 17.92
C LEU A 142 -17.95 -1.00 18.08
N ASN A 143 -17.30 -0.59 16.99
CA ASN A 143 -16.35 0.51 17.03
C ASN A 143 -17.07 1.86 17.26
N ASN A 144 -18.25 2.04 16.67
CA ASN A 144 -19.10 3.20 16.95
C ASN A 144 -19.52 3.23 18.43
N ASP A 145 -19.97 2.10 18.99
CA ASP A 145 -20.33 1.99 20.41
C ASP A 145 -19.14 2.34 21.32
N LEU A 146 -17.94 1.82 21.02
CA LEU A 146 -16.72 2.16 21.74
C LEU A 146 -16.39 3.66 21.64
N THR A 147 -16.57 4.24 20.46
CA THR A 147 -16.35 5.67 20.22
C THR A 147 -17.33 6.52 21.01
N GLU A 148 -18.61 6.13 21.09
CA GLU A 148 -19.61 6.80 21.93
C GLU A 148 -19.26 6.72 23.42
N THR A 149 -18.87 5.52 23.88
CA THR A 149 -18.43 5.31 25.26
C THR A 149 -17.22 6.21 25.59
N MET A 150 -16.27 6.31 24.66
CA MET A 150 -15.09 7.16 24.80
C MET A 150 -15.48 8.65 24.86
N LYS A 151 -16.41 9.09 24.02
CA LYS A 151 -16.95 10.47 24.04
C LYS A 151 -17.64 10.80 25.37
N GLU A 152 -18.26 9.82 26.03
CA GLU A 152 -18.87 10.02 27.35
C GLU A 152 -17.83 10.03 28.49
N LEU A 153 -16.79 9.19 28.39
CA LEU A 153 -15.78 9.06 29.44
C LEU A 153 -14.73 10.17 29.43
N LEU A 154 -14.35 10.70 28.26
CA LEU A 154 -13.32 11.74 28.15
C LEU A 154 -13.65 12.98 29.00
N PRO A 155 -14.87 13.57 28.91
CA PRO A 155 -15.25 14.73 29.69
C PRO A 155 -15.25 14.45 31.20
N LYS A 156 -15.70 13.26 31.64
CA LYS A 156 -15.70 12.87 33.05
C LYS A 156 -14.27 12.80 33.60
N LEU A 157 -13.31 12.33 32.80
CA LEU A 157 -11.90 12.31 33.18
C LEU A 157 -11.32 13.73 33.32
N ASP A 158 -11.64 14.63 32.39
CA ASP A 158 -11.23 16.03 32.45
C ASP A 158 -11.87 16.77 33.64
N GLU A 159 -13.13 16.46 33.97
CA GLU A 159 -13.83 16.98 35.13
C GLU A 159 -13.16 16.52 36.44
N ILE A 160 -12.85 15.23 36.59
CA ILE A 160 -12.13 14.71 37.77
C ILE A 160 -10.74 15.37 37.89
N LYS A 161 -10.01 15.51 36.78
CA LYS A 161 -8.69 16.13 36.76
C LYS A 161 -8.74 17.61 37.18
N SER A 162 -9.71 18.36 36.66
CA SER A 162 -9.89 19.77 37.00
C SER A 162 -10.38 19.96 38.43
N SER A 163 -11.35 19.15 38.87
CA SER A 163 -11.85 19.10 40.25
C SER A 163 -10.72 18.80 41.24
N ASN A 164 -9.95 17.73 41.05
CA ASN A 164 -8.82 17.40 41.91
C ASN A 164 -7.76 18.52 41.95
N SER A 165 -7.47 19.14 40.80
CA SER A 165 -6.52 20.25 40.73
C SER A 165 -7.02 21.48 41.51
N GLN A 166 -8.34 21.74 41.46
CA GLN A 166 -8.98 22.82 42.18
C GLN A 166 -9.02 22.53 43.69
N THR A 167 -9.47 21.35 44.10
CA THR A 167 -9.45 20.89 45.50
C THR A 167 -8.06 20.98 46.10
N LEU A 168 -7.02 20.55 45.37
CA LEU A 168 -5.64 20.71 45.81
C LEU A 168 -5.25 22.18 45.96
N ARG A 169 -5.57 23.05 45.00
CA ARG A 169 -5.28 24.49 45.12
C ARG A 169 -5.96 25.13 46.33
N ASP A 170 -7.21 24.76 46.61
CA ASP A 170 -8.02 25.39 47.65
C ASP A 170 -7.63 24.90 49.05
N HIS A 171 -7.38 23.59 49.21
CA HIS A 171 -7.12 23.00 50.52
C HIS A 171 -5.63 22.96 50.89
N LEU A 172 -4.71 22.89 49.92
CA LEU A 172 -3.27 22.80 50.21
C LEU A 172 -2.76 23.97 51.07
N PRO A 173 -3.16 25.24 50.86
CA PRO A 173 -2.75 26.35 51.73
C PRO A 173 -3.23 26.19 53.18
N SER A 174 -4.44 25.68 53.38
CA SER A 174 -4.98 25.43 54.74
C SER A 174 -4.21 24.31 55.43
N ILE A 175 -3.97 23.20 54.72
CA ILE A 175 -3.16 22.08 55.21
C ILE A 175 -1.75 22.54 55.55
N ILE A 176 -1.11 23.35 54.70
CA ILE A 176 0.22 23.93 54.98
C ILE A 176 0.16 24.83 56.23
N LYS A 177 -0.89 25.65 56.38
CA LYS A 177 -1.04 26.54 57.54
C LYS A 177 -1.24 25.77 58.85
N GLU A 178 -1.99 24.67 58.82
CA GLU A 178 -2.15 23.76 59.96
C GLU A 178 -0.86 23.00 60.26
N ALA A 179 -0.17 22.50 59.22
CA ALA A 179 1.08 21.76 59.36
C ALA A 179 2.28 22.64 59.76
N ALA A 180 2.26 23.95 59.46
CA ALA A 180 3.31 24.90 59.83
C ALA A 180 3.34 25.27 61.33
N CYS A 181 2.70 24.47 62.19
CA CYS A 181 2.69 24.58 63.65
C CYS A 181 2.57 26.04 64.15
N PRO A 182 1.41 26.69 63.95
CA PRO A 182 1.18 28.08 64.41
C PRO A 182 1.45 28.28 65.91
N GLU A 183 1.32 27.22 66.72
CA GLU A 183 1.68 27.18 68.14
C GLU A 183 3.19 27.40 68.38
N ILE A 184 4.06 26.85 67.52
CA ILE A 184 5.50 27.07 67.59
C ILE A 184 5.80 28.54 67.28
N LYS A 185 5.13 29.12 66.28
CA LYS A 185 5.28 30.54 65.95
C LYS A 185 4.86 31.44 67.12
N SER A 186 3.70 31.19 67.73
CA SER A 186 3.24 32.00 68.87
C SER A 186 4.15 31.85 70.08
N SER A 187 4.61 30.62 70.37
CA SER A 187 5.56 30.34 71.44
C SER A 187 6.89 31.08 71.23
N LEU A 188 7.41 31.10 70.00
CA LEU A 188 8.62 31.84 69.65
C LEU A 188 8.43 33.36 69.84
N GLU A 189 7.30 33.92 69.44
CA GLU A 189 6.98 35.34 69.63
C GLU A 189 6.86 35.73 71.12
N ILE A 190 6.36 34.82 71.96
CA ILE A 190 6.33 34.99 73.42
C ILE A 190 7.75 34.97 73.99
N VAL A 191 8.53 33.93 73.68
CA VAL A 191 9.92 33.80 74.14
C VAL A 191 10.77 35.00 73.69
N ASN A 192 10.60 35.46 72.46
CA ASN A 192 11.36 36.60 71.94
C ASN A 192 10.98 37.92 72.67
N ARG A 193 9.71 38.10 73.06
CA ARG A 193 9.29 39.24 73.89
C ARG A 193 9.89 39.16 75.29
N GLU A 194 9.94 37.99 75.89
CA GLU A 194 10.57 37.79 77.21
C GLU A 194 12.07 38.05 77.16
N ILE A 195 12.78 37.53 76.15
CA ILE A 195 14.21 37.82 75.95
C ILE A 195 14.44 39.34 75.83
N VAL A 196 13.64 40.04 75.03
CA VAL A 196 13.77 41.49 74.87
C VAL A 196 13.48 42.23 76.18
N ALA A 197 12.49 41.77 76.96
CA ALA A 197 12.17 42.36 78.27
C ALA A 197 13.32 42.13 79.27
N GLU A 198 13.88 40.92 79.31
CA GLU A 198 14.98 40.55 80.19
C GLU A 198 16.28 41.27 79.80
N VAL A 199 16.57 41.42 78.50
CA VAL A 199 17.69 42.25 77.99
C VAL A 199 17.52 43.72 78.39
N LYS A 200 16.28 44.25 78.36
CA LYS A 200 16.01 45.62 78.82
C LYS A 200 16.18 45.77 80.33
N LYS A 201 15.82 44.76 81.11
CA LYS A 201 15.97 44.72 82.57
C LYS A 201 17.44 44.58 83.00
N ASN A 202 18.23 43.77 82.29
CA ASN A 202 19.66 43.54 82.54
C ASN A 202 20.59 44.56 81.88
N ARG A 203 20.09 45.77 81.58
CA ARG A 203 20.85 46.89 80.98
C ARG A 203 22.11 47.30 81.75
N VAL A 204 22.28 46.85 82.99
CA VAL A 204 23.47 47.14 83.82
C VAL A 204 24.64 46.18 83.52
N GLU A 205 24.40 44.98 82.97
CA GLU A 205 25.45 43.99 82.68
C GLU A 205 25.66 43.71 81.18
N ALA A 206 24.75 44.13 80.30
CA ALA A 206 24.90 43.95 78.86
C ALA A 206 25.81 45.03 78.23
N ARG A 207 27.08 44.68 77.95
CA ARG A 207 28.01 45.53 77.18
C ARG A 207 27.43 45.80 75.79
N SER A 208 27.37 47.07 75.41
CA SER A 208 26.94 47.48 74.06
C SER A 208 27.97 47.04 73.01
N PHE A 209 27.52 46.60 71.82
CA PHE A 209 28.40 46.28 70.69
C PHE A 209 29.38 47.42 70.35
N ALA A 210 29.00 48.68 70.61
CA ALA A 210 29.89 49.83 70.47
C ALA A 210 31.07 49.83 71.47
N GLN A 211 30.87 49.32 72.70
CA GLN A 211 31.94 49.19 73.71
C GLN A 211 32.90 48.04 73.39
N VAL A 212 32.42 46.98 72.73
CA VAL A 212 33.28 45.87 72.25
C VAL A 212 34.10 46.31 71.03
N ALA A 213 33.54 47.16 70.15
CA ALA A 213 34.24 47.69 68.97
C ALA A 213 35.36 48.69 69.33
N LEU A 214 35.22 49.45 70.42
CA LEU A 214 36.23 50.43 70.86
C LEU A 214 37.46 49.79 71.54
N GLN A 215 37.37 48.53 71.98
CA GLN A 215 38.47 47.86 72.69
C GLN A 215 39.55 47.28 71.75
N ASN A 216 39.31 47.28 70.43
CA ASN A 216 40.20 46.68 69.43
C ASN A 216 40.94 47.69 68.53
N GLN A 217 40.93 48.99 68.85
CA GLN A 217 41.72 49.99 68.11
C GLN A 217 43.04 50.36 68.77
N ASP A 218 43.81 49.35 69.18
CA ASP A 218 45.23 49.57 69.50
C ASP A 218 46.06 48.30 69.21
N LYS A 219 46.21 47.98 67.91
CA LYS A 219 47.39 47.32 67.32
C LYS A 219 47.20 47.05 65.81
N ARG A 220 47.92 47.86 65.03
CA ARG A 220 48.53 47.60 63.71
C ARG A 220 47.64 47.45 62.46
N GLN A 221 47.87 48.44 61.60
CA GLN A 221 47.54 48.62 60.19
C GLN A 221 47.95 47.45 59.27
N GLY A 222 47.12 47.18 58.26
CA GLY A 222 47.44 46.41 57.05
C GLY A 222 46.17 46.08 56.25
N PRO A 223 46.11 46.31 54.92
CA PRO A 223 44.88 46.25 54.15
C PRO A 223 44.34 44.82 54.04
N SER A 224 43.04 44.66 54.30
CA SER A 224 42.30 43.42 54.09
C SER A 224 42.48 42.93 52.64
N PRO A 225 42.74 41.62 52.40
CA PRO A 225 42.81 41.13 51.03
C PRO A 225 41.43 41.27 50.41
N LEU A 226 41.39 41.91 49.24
CA LEU A 226 40.26 41.83 48.31
C LEU A 226 39.88 40.36 48.15
N LEU A 227 38.80 39.93 48.78
CA LEU A 227 38.07 38.76 48.33
C LEU A 227 37.39 39.17 47.03
N THR A 228 38.07 38.95 45.90
CA THR A 228 37.43 38.93 44.59
C THR A 228 36.25 37.96 44.66
N PRO A 229 35.01 38.39 44.40
CA PRO A 229 33.88 37.48 44.28
C PRO A 229 34.19 36.57 43.10
N LYS A 230 34.35 35.26 43.32
CA LYS A 230 34.20 34.31 42.22
C LYS A 230 32.72 34.27 41.89
N ASP A 231 32.36 34.78 40.73
CA ASP A 231 30.98 34.72 40.22
C ASP A 231 30.44 33.29 40.32
N PRO A 232 29.17 33.09 40.71
CA PRO A 232 28.60 31.75 40.85
C PRO A 232 28.48 31.07 39.48
N GLU A 233 29.22 29.98 39.27
CA GLU A 233 29.07 29.12 38.10
C GLU A 233 27.72 28.39 38.15
N GLY A 234 26.92 28.53 37.08
CA GLY A 234 25.65 27.81 36.94
C GLY A 234 25.90 26.36 36.56
N ILE A 235 25.49 25.42 37.41
CA ILE A 235 25.55 23.97 37.15
C ILE A 235 24.13 23.45 36.93
N LEU A 236 23.87 22.87 35.76
CA LEU A 236 22.61 22.16 35.48
C LEU A 236 22.83 20.65 35.52
N LEU A 237 22.10 19.96 36.39
CA LEU A 237 22.15 18.51 36.56
C LEU A 237 20.95 17.84 35.89
N ILE A 238 21.21 16.87 35.02
CA ILE A 238 20.20 16.16 34.25
C ILE A 238 20.30 14.67 34.58
N LYS A 239 19.25 14.14 35.22
CA LYS A 239 19.14 12.72 35.59
C LYS A 239 18.19 12.00 34.63
N PRO A 240 18.59 10.85 34.05
CA PRO A 240 17.69 10.03 33.22
C PRO A 240 16.52 9.49 34.03
N LYS A 241 15.32 9.48 33.45
CA LYS A 241 14.07 9.04 34.12
C LYS A 241 13.90 7.52 34.21
N GLY A 242 14.71 6.71 33.51
CA GLY A 242 14.56 5.26 33.45
C GLY A 242 15.88 4.50 33.36
N ASP A 243 15.88 3.25 33.83
CA ASP A 243 17.06 2.37 33.89
C ASP A 243 17.64 1.98 32.52
N THR A 244 16.88 2.21 31.44
CA THR A 244 17.28 1.96 30.05
C THR A 244 18.17 3.06 29.46
N LEU A 245 18.29 4.22 30.13
CA LEU A 245 19.00 5.42 29.65
C LEU A 245 20.31 5.66 30.42
N LYS A 246 21.09 4.60 30.69
CA LYS A 246 22.35 4.66 31.46
C LYS A 246 23.58 5.06 30.63
N ASP A 247 23.45 5.18 29.31
CA ASP A 247 24.57 5.50 28.42
C ASP A 247 24.82 7.02 28.36
N PHE A 248 25.98 7.42 28.88
CA PHE A 248 26.42 8.81 28.94
C PHE A 248 26.71 9.40 27.56
N GLU A 249 27.34 8.69 26.63
CA GLU A 249 27.71 9.27 25.33
C GLU A 249 26.49 9.47 24.44
N THR A 250 25.55 8.52 24.49
CA THR A 250 24.25 8.65 23.80
C THR A 250 23.45 9.83 24.36
N ASN A 251 23.34 9.94 25.69
CA ASN A 251 22.64 11.05 26.33
C ASN A 251 23.31 12.40 26.04
N LYS A 252 24.64 12.48 26.12
CA LYS A 252 25.42 13.68 25.82
C LYS A 252 25.17 14.16 24.39
N LYS A 253 25.19 13.25 23.41
CA LYS A 253 24.93 13.58 22.01
C LYS A 253 23.52 14.15 21.81
N ILE A 254 22.51 13.50 22.38
CA ILE A 254 21.10 13.94 22.29
C ILE A 254 20.95 15.36 22.87
N PHE A 255 21.51 15.62 24.04
CA PHE A 255 21.38 16.93 24.69
C PHE A 255 22.14 18.04 23.94
N LEU A 256 23.34 17.76 23.42
CA LEU A 256 24.08 18.73 22.62
C LEU A 256 23.35 19.05 21.31
N ASP A 257 22.74 18.05 20.66
CA ASP A 257 21.98 18.24 19.42
C ASP A 257 20.70 19.08 19.66
N ILE A 258 19.97 18.81 20.76
CA ILE A 258 18.81 19.63 21.17
C ILE A 258 19.23 21.08 21.43
N LEU A 259 20.34 21.30 22.13
CA LEU A 259 20.84 22.66 22.41
C LEU A 259 21.26 23.38 21.13
N GLN A 260 21.93 22.70 20.20
CA GLN A 260 22.33 23.27 18.92
C GLN A 260 21.11 23.66 18.07
N ASN A 261 20.05 22.85 18.08
CA ASN A 261 18.84 23.08 17.28
C ASN A 261 17.91 24.15 17.87
N ASN A 262 17.83 24.27 19.20
CA ASN A 262 16.87 25.18 19.86
C ASN A 262 17.51 26.45 20.42
N SER A 263 18.82 26.47 20.67
CA SER A 263 19.49 27.58 21.36
C SER A 263 21.00 27.63 21.01
N PRO A 264 21.37 27.92 19.75
CA PRO A 264 22.76 27.87 19.28
C PRO A 264 23.70 28.88 19.96
N GLY A 265 23.16 29.85 20.71
CA GLY A 265 23.93 30.82 21.49
C GLY A 265 24.37 30.34 22.88
N VAL A 266 23.97 29.15 23.33
CA VAL A 266 24.36 28.60 24.64
C VAL A 266 25.76 28.01 24.55
N LEU A 267 26.77 28.75 25.02
CA LEU A 267 28.13 28.27 25.15
C LEU A 267 28.27 27.44 26.42
N LEU A 268 28.48 26.13 26.28
CA LEU A 268 28.81 25.25 27.40
C LEU A 268 30.31 25.27 27.65
N ARG A 269 30.71 25.48 28.91
CA ARG A 269 32.12 25.39 29.32
C ARG A 269 32.58 23.93 29.42
N GLY A 270 31.67 23.01 29.74
CA GLY A 270 31.97 21.58 29.83
C GLY A 270 30.74 20.73 30.12
N VAL A 271 30.83 19.45 29.78
CA VAL A 271 29.81 18.43 30.05
C VAL A 271 30.47 17.26 30.77
N VAL A 272 30.01 16.94 31.98
CA VAL A 272 30.59 15.90 32.84
C VAL A 272 29.56 14.78 33.10
N LYS A 273 30.03 13.54 33.16
CA LYS A 273 29.21 12.36 33.50
C LYS A 273 28.85 12.36 34.97
N ILE A 274 27.58 12.18 35.27
CA ILE A 274 27.10 11.89 36.64
C ILE A 274 26.53 10.47 36.72
N PHE A 275 26.26 10.02 37.95
CA PHE A 275 25.85 8.64 38.23
C PHE A 275 24.59 8.24 37.45
N GLY A 276 24.58 7.00 36.93
CA GLY A 276 23.44 6.47 36.18
C GLY A 276 23.28 7.02 34.75
N GLY A 277 24.34 7.56 34.14
CA GLY A 277 24.31 8.05 32.76
C GLY A 277 23.80 9.48 32.59
N GLY A 278 23.64 10.22 33.70
CA GLY A 278 23.23 11.62 33.66
C GLY A 278 24.35 12.58 33.24
N LEU A 279 23.98 13.85 33.07
CA LEU A 279 24.85 14.92 32.58
C LEU A 279 24.90 16.08 33.58
N SER A 280 26.09 16.65 33.76
CA SER A 280 26.32 17.93 34.45
C SER A 280 26.84 18.94 33.43
N LEU A 281 26.08 20.00 33.20
CA LEU A 281 26.41 21.08 32.25
C LEU A 281 26.97 22.28 33.00
N LEU A 282 28.16 22.72 32.63
CA LEU A 282 28.83 23.90 33.16
C LEU A 282 28.56 25.09 32.23
N LEU A 283 27.90 26.12 32.76
CA LEU A 283 27.57 27.34 32.01
C LEU A 283 28.51 28.50 32.42
N PRO A 284 28.94 29.37 31.48
CA PRO A 284 29.72 30.56 31.78
C PRO A 284 28.89 31.59 32.57
N PRO A 285 29.54 32.56 33.27
CA PRO A 285 28.88 33.46 34.24
C PRO A 285 27.87 34.47 33.68
N LEU A 286 27.43 34.36 32.42
CA LEU A 286 26.56 35.36 31.81
C LEU A 286 25.71 34.77 30.67
N THR A 287 24.93 33.73 30.93
CA THR A 287 23.80 33.34 30.05
C THR A 287 22.75 32.53 30.82
N ILE A 288 21.95 33.21 31.66
CA ILE A 288 20.69 32.63 32.17
C ILE A 288 19.55 33.24 31.35
N LEU A 289 19.13 32.52 30.31
CA LEU A 289 17.84 32.74 29.66
C LEU A 289 17.33 31.41 29.08
N LEU A 290 17.08 30.44 29.96
CA LEU A 290 16.29 29.26 29.63
C LEU A 290 14.80 29.64 29.64
N ARG A 291 14.31 30.14 28.51
CA ARG A 291 12.89 30.23 28.22
C ARG A 291 12.42 28.84 27.76
N LEU A 292 12.16 27.94 28.70
CA LEU A 292 11.45 26.69 28.41
C LEU A 292 9.96 27.04 28.20
N GLY A 293 9.66 27.50 26.98
CA GLY A 293 8.31 27.74 26.51
C GLY A 293 7.62 26.42 26.20
N LYS A 294 6.44 26.25 26.81
CA LYS A 294 5.38 25.34 26.37
C LYS A 294 5.16 25.49 24.85
N GLN A 295 5.08 24.38 24.14
CA GLN A 295 3.96 24.01 23.26
C GLN A 295 3.88 22.47 23.24
#